data_AF-A0A653LVM5-F1
#
_entry.id   AF-A0A653LVM5-F1
#
_cell.length_a   1.000
_cell.length_b   1.000
_cell.length_c   1.000
_cell.angle_alpha   90.00
_cell.angle_beta   90.00
_cell.angle_gamma   90.00
#
_symmetry.space_group_name_H-M   'P 1'
#
loop_
_entity.id
_entity.type
_entity.pdbx_description
1 polymer ?
#
loop_
_entity_poly.entity_id
_entity_poly.type
_entity_poly.pdbx_seq_one_letter_code
_entity_poly.pdbx_strand_id
1 'polypeptide(L)'
;MNSSTGSRLAMTALLLAVASPLLIPAPAHADTYGSERRQDRRSDRYDARDNRQSGREEARDLKQECLNSDDNRMDCRQLKRGTKQDTRQESRQIRRDD
;
A
#
# COMPACT_ATOMS: atom_id res chain seq x y z
N MET A 1 -0.85 -42.47 -50.78
CA MET A 1 -0.98 -41.21 -50.01
C MET A 1 -0.06 -40.19 -50.66
N ASN A 2 -0.63 -39.18 -51.30
CA ASN A 2 0.11 -38.31 -52.22
C ASN A 2 0.84 -37.22 -51.41
N SER A 3 2.15 -37.07 -51.62
CA SER A 3 3.02 -36.12 -50.91
C SER A 3 2.54 -34.66 -50.95
N SER A 4 1.70 -34.32 -51.94
CA SER A 4 1.07 -33.01 -52.10
C SER A 4 -0.02 -32.72 -51.06
N THR A 5 -0.75 -33.73 -50.58
CA THR A 5 -1.78 -33.53 -49.54
C THR A 5 -1.14 -33.36 -48.16
N GLY A 6 -0.05 -34.08 -47.90
CA GLY A 6 0.75 -33.94 -46.68
C GLY A 6 1.42 -32.57 -46.54
N SER A 7 1.99 -32.04 -47.63
CA SER A 7 2.61 -30.69 -47.62
C SER A 7 1.58 -29.58 -47.40
N ARG A 8 0.38 -29.69 -47.97
CA ARG A 8 -0.69 -28.71 -47.79
C ARG A 8 -1.20 -28.69 -46.34
N LEU A 9 -1.36 -29.87 -45.73
CA LEU A 9 -1.74 -30.01 -44.32
C LEU A 9 -0.65 -29.52 -43.36
N ALA A 10 0.63 -29.75 -43.69
CA ALA A 10 1.75 -29.24 -42.89
C ALA A 10 1.85 -27.72 -42.97
N MET A 11 1.65 -27.12 -44.15
CA MET A 11 1.65 -25.66 -44.29
C MET A 11 0.47 -24.99 -43.57
N THR A 12 -0.73 -25.56 -43.62
CA THR A 12 -1.88 -24.99 -42.90
C THR A 12 -1.70 -25.12 -41.38
N ALA A 13 -1.14 -26.22 -40.89
CA ALA A 13 -0.80 -26.39 -39.47
C ALA A 13 0.27 -25.38 -39.01
N LEU A 14 1.28 -25.10 -39.84
CA LEU A 14 2.32 -24.12 -39.55
C LEU A 14 1.76 -22.69 -39.49
N LEU A 15 0.84 -22.34 -40.40
CA LEU A 15 0.19 -21.02 -40.41
C LEU A 15 -0.71 -20.78 -39.18
N LEU A 16 -1.41 -21.82 -38.72
CA LEU A 16 -2.23 -21.75 -37.50
C LEU A 16 -1.39 -21.64 -36.22
N ALA A 17 -0.22 -22.30 -36.17
CA ALA A 17 0.68 -22.22 -35.01
C ALA A 17 1.31 -20.84 -34.83
N VAL A 18 1.54 -20.09 -35.93
CA VAL A 18 2.12 -18.73 -35.89
C VAL A 18 1.07 -17.66 -35.53
N ALA A 19 -0.20 -17.88 -35.85
CA ALA A 19 -1.27 -16.93 -35.53
C ALA A 19 -1.80 -17.03 -34.08
N SER A 20 -1.58 -18.17 -33.41
CA SER A 20 -2.16 -18.46 -32.10
C SER A 20 -1.66 -17.60 -30.90
N PRO A 21 -0.39 -17.14 -30.82
CA PRO A 21 0.04 -16.33 -29.68
C PRO A 21 -0.42 -14.86 -29.73
N LEU A 22 -1.04 -14.41 -30.83
CA LEU A 22 -1.59 -13.04 -30.95
C LEU A 22 -2.93 -12.86 -30.21
N LEU A 23 -3.53 -13.94 -29.69
CA LEU A 23 -4.78 -13.90 -28.94
C LEU A 23 -4.61 -13.92 -27.43
N ILE A 24 -3.38 -13.84 -26.89
CA ILE A 24 -3.20 -13.68 -25.45
C ILE A 24 -3.65 -12.26 -25.10
N PRO A 25 -4.77 -12.06 -24.37
CA PRO A 25 -5.12 -10.73 -23.91
C PRO A 25 -3.97 -10.25 -23.03
N ALA A 26 -3.35 -9.13 -23.40
CA ALA A 26 -2.38 -8.47 -22.54
C ALA A 26 -3.04 -8.23 -21.17
N PRO A 27 -2.31 -8.37 -20.05
CA PRO A 27 -2.87 -8.00 -18.75
C PRO A 27 -3.33 -6.55 -18.84
N ALA A 28 -4.65 -6.36 -18.85
CA ALA A 28 -5.26 -5.05 -18.85
C ALA A 28 -5.10 -4.48 -17.44
N HIS A 29 -3.99 -3.80 -17.19
CA HIS A 29 -3.87 -2.93 -16.05
C HIS A 29 -4.89 -1.81 -16.25
N ALA A 30 -5.98 -1.85 -15.49
CA ALA A 30 -6.96 -0.78 -15.47
C ALA A 30 -6.36 0.42 -14.75
N ASP A 31 -5.39 1.09 -15.38
CA ASP A 31 -4.95 2.44 -15.01
C ASP A 31 -6.04 3.44 -15.41
N THR A 32 -7.12 3.39 -14.66
CA THR A 32 -8.09 4.48 -14.61
C THR A 32 -7.46 5.63 -13.83
N TYR A 33 -7.77 6.88 -14.14
CA TYR A 33 -7.39 8.07 -13.33
C TYR A 33 -7.61 7.91 -11.81
N GLY A 34 -8.49 7.00 -11.37
CA GLY A 34 -8.66 6.63 -9.97
C GLY A 34 -7.64 5.63 -9.39
N SER A 35 -6.64 5.15 -10.13
CA SER A 35 -5.60 4.22 -9.66
C SER A 35 -4.54 4.96 -8.83
N GLU A 36 -4.07 6.11 -9.32
CA GLU A 36 -3.17 7.04 -8.61
C GLU A 36 -3.81 7.46 -7.28
N ARG A 37 -5.02 8.04 -7.32
CA ARG A 37 -5.77 8.43 -6.11
C ARG A 37 -6.07 7.29 -5.14
N ARG A 38 -6.01 6.03 -5.57
CA ARG A 38 -6.14 4.86 -4.69
C ARG A 38 -4.80 4.48 -4.04
N GLN A 39 -3.69 4.67 -4.75
CA GLN A 39 -2.34 4.48 -4.21
C GLN A 39 -2.02 5.56 -3.18
N ASP A 40 -2.31 6.82 -3.48
CA ASP A 40 -2.10 7.97 -2.59
C ASP A 40 -2.79 7.75 -1.24
N ARG A 41 -4.12 7.53 -1.27
CA ARG A 41 -4.90 7.18 -0.07
C ARG A 41 -4.42 5.95 0.69
N ARG A 42 -3.74 5.02 0.00
CA ARG A 42 -3.16 3.82 0.64
C ARG A 42 -1.87 4.18 1.36
N SER A 43 -1.05 5.04 0.77
CA SER A 43 0.15 5.62 1.38
C SER A 43 -0.22 6.38 2.65
N ASP A 44 -1.16 7.33 2.58
CA ASP A 44 -1.55 8.14 3.75
C ASP A 44 -2.06 7.30 4.91
N ARG A 45 -2.77 6.22 4.60
CA ARG A 45 -3.27 5.29 5.63
C ARG A 45 -2.13 4.56 6.31
N TYR A 46 -1.09 4.21 5.57
CA TYR A 46 0.11 3.59 6.11
C TYR A 46 0.87 4.59 6.97
N ASP A 47 1.15 5.78 6.46
CA ASP A 47 1.91 6.82 7.17
C ASP A 47 1.18 7.29 8.43
N ALA A 48 -0.13 7.51 8.34
CA ALA A 48 -0.94 7.83 9.50
C ALA A 48 -1.02 6.66 10.51
N ARG A 49 -0.86 5.41 10.08
CA ARG A 49 -0.81 4.27 11.01
C ARG A 49 0.53 4.24 11.71
N ASP A 50 1.61 4.43 10.96
CA ASP A 50 2.98 4.46 11.47
C ASP A 50 3.16 5.57 12.50
N ASN A 51 2.73 6.80 12.18
CA ASN A 51 2.76 7.92 13.12
C ASN A 51 2.02 7.60 14.44
N ARG A 52 0.85 6.94 14.36
CA ARG A 52 0.12 6.50 15.58
C ARG A 52 0.85 5.42 16.39
N GLN A 53 1.73 4.61 15.79
CA GLN A 53 2.51 3.62 16.52
C GLN A 53 3.70 4.27 17.19
N SER A 54 4.50 5.03 16.42
CA SER A 54 5.63 5.81 16.93
C SER A 54 5.20 6.72 18.07
N GLY A 55 4.11 7.48 17.90
CA GLY A 55 3.56 8.33 18.94
C GLY A 55 3.05 7.58 20.19
N ARG A 56 2.72 6.29 20.10
CA ARG A 56 2.36 5.48 21.29
C ARG A 56 3.58 5.04 22.07
N GLU A 57 4.67 4.77 21.37
CA GLU A 57 5.97 4.39 21.95
C GLU A 57 6.57 5.61 22.63
N GLU A 58 6.68 6.73 21.92
CA GLU A 58 7.12 8.02 22.47
C GLU A 58 6.31 8.41 23.71
N ALA A 59 4.97 8.32 23.66
CA ALA A 59 4.14 8.63 24.83
C ALA A 59 4.32 7.65 26.02
N ARG A 60 4.87 6.44 25.81
CA ARG A 60 5.29 5.56 26.90
C ARG A 60 6.63 6.00 27.45
N ASP A 61 7.56 6.36 26.59
CA ASP A 61 8.92 6.75 26.95
C ASP A 61 8.92 8.07 27.72
N LEU A 62 8.25 9.11 27.20
CA LEU A 62 8.05 10.39 27.89
C LEU A 62 7.36 10.23 29.25
N LYS A 63 6.45 9.27 29.37
CA LYS A 63 5.84 8.96 30.68
C LYS A 63 6.87 8.36 31.63
N GLN A 64 7.71 7.46 31.15
CA GLN A 64 8.71 6.82 31.98
C GLN A 64 9.77 7.82 32.42
N GLU A 65 10.19 8.71 31.52
CA GLU A 65 11.07 9.83 31.83
C GLU A 65 10.46 10.74 32.89
N CYS A 66 9.21 11.20 32.71
CA CYS A 66 8.49 11.99 33.70
C CYS A 66 8.42 11.29 35.08
N LEU A 67 8.14 9.98 35.12
CA LEU A 67 8.13 9.22 36.37
C LEU A 67 9.51 9.12 37.02
N ASN A 68 10.59 9.16 36.25
CA ASN A 68 11.97 9.13 36.75
C ASN A 68 12.43 10.51 37.25
N SER A 69 11.74 11.58 36.86
CA SER A 69 12.01 12.96 37.30
C SER A 69 11.32 13.33 38.63
N ASP A 70 10.80 12.35 39.37
CA ASP A 70 10.02 12.54 40.61
C ASP A 70 8.76 13.43 40.43
N ASP A 71 8.26 13.56 39.20
CA ASP A 71 7.02 14.29 38.92
C ASP A 71 5.76 13.55 39.44
N ASN A 72 4.68 14.31 39.56
CA ASN A 72 3.39 13.76 39.95
C ASN A 72 2.89 12.75 38.90
N ARG A 73 2.54 11.54 39.35
CA ARG A 73 2.01 10.46 38.49
C ARG A 73 0.78 10.87 37.69
N MET A 74 -0.02 11.82 38.19
CA MET A 74 -1.18 12.36 37.47
C MET A 74 -0.74 13.20 36.27
N ASP A 75 0.27 14.04 36.43
CA ASP A 75 0.81 14.88 35.37
C ASP A 75 1.48 14.01 34.30
N CYS A 76 2.26 13.00 34.70
CA CYS A 76 2.82 12.03 33.75
C CYS A 76 1.75 11.23 32.99
N ARG A 77 0.57 10.99 33.59
CA ARG A 77 -0.58 10.39 32.88
C ARG A 77 -1.21 11.36 31.90
N GLN A 78 -1.26 12.65 32.23
CA GLN A 78 -1.78 13.67 31.33
C GLN A 78 -0.84 13.93 30.16
N LEU A 79 0.48 14.03 30.40
CA LEU A 79 1.50 14.13 29.36
C LEU A 79 1.32 13.01 28.33
N LYS A 80 1.30 11.75 28.78
CA LYS A 80 1.04 10.59 27.91
C LYS A 80 -0.27 10.69 27.13
N ARG A 81 -1.32 11.26 27.72
CA ARG A 81 -2.61 11.43 27.05
C ARG A 81 -2.52 12.53 26.00
N GLY A 82 -1.85 13.65 26.32
CA GLY A 82 -1.56 14.77 25.43
C GLY A 82 -0.81 14.32 24.17
N THR A 83 0.37 13.73 24.33
CA THR A 83 1.18 13.21 23.21
C THR A 83 0.38 12.25 22.32
N LYS A 84 -0.47 11.41 22.90
CA LYS A 84 -1.36 10.52 22.13
C LYS A 84 -2.50 11.25 21.41
N GLN A 85 -2.94 12.40 21.88
CA GLN A 85 -3.92 13.22 21.16
C GLN A 85 -3.26 13.98 20.01
N ASP A 86 -2.07 14.54 20.24
CA ASP A 86 -1.32 15.29 19.24
C ASP A 86 -0.99 14.40 18.04
N THR A 87 -0.40 13.24 18.30
CA THR A 87 -0.10 12.22 17.27
C THR A 87 -1.35 11.72 16.53
N ARG A 88 -2.51 11.63 17.21
CA ARG A 88 -3.79 11.31 16.53
C ARG A 88 -4.26 12.43 15.62
N GLN A 89 -4.04 13.68 16.02
CA GLN A 89 -4.40 14.87 15.25
C GLN A 89 -3.51 15.01 14.02
N GLU A 90 -2.20 14.85 14.17
CA GLU A 90 -1.23 14.79 13.05
C GLU A 90 -1.59 13.65 12.09
N SER A 91 -1.89 12.46 12.61
CA SER A 91 -2.32 11.34 11.77
C SER A 91 -3.68 11.53 11.09
N ARG A 92 -4.44 12.58 11.43
CA ARG A 92 -5.63 13.01 10.67
C ARG A 92 -5.26 14.07 9.62
N GLN A 93 -4.19 14.82 9.83
CA GLN A 93 -3.64 15.78 8.85
C GLN A 93 -3.00 15.01 7.70
N ILE A 94 -2.15 14.00 8.00
CA ILE A 94 -1.57 13.08 7.01
C ILE A 94 -2.63 12.46 6.07
N ARG A 95 -3.85 12.22 6.58
CA ARG A 95 -4.95 11.64 5.78
C ARG A 95 -5.78 12.66 4.98
N ARG A 96 -5.54 13.95 5.18
CA ARG A 96 -6.31 15.07 4.60
C ARG A 96 -5.50 15.92 3.63
N ASP A 97 -4.18 15.82 3.67
CA ASP A 97 -3.28 16.68 2.89
C ASP A 97 -3.05 16.19 1.45
N ASP A 98 -3.86 15.21 0.97
CA ASP A 98 -3.93 14.72 -0.43
C ASP A 98 -5.32 14.92 -1.10
#